data_AF-A0A920FDP2-F1
#
_entry.id   AF-A0A920FDP2-F1
#
_cell.length_a   1.000
_cell.length_b   1.000
_cell.length_c   1.000
_cell.angle_alpha   90.00
_cell.angle_beta   90.00
_cell.angle_gamma   90.00
#
_symmetry.space_group_name_H-M   'P 1'
#
loop_
_entity.id
_entity.type
_entity.pdbx_description
1 polymer ?
#
loop_
_entity_poly.entity_id
_entity_poly.type
_entity_poly.pdbx_seq_one_letter_code
_entity_poly.pdbx_strand_id
1 'polypeptide(L)' 'MLEEKNPSEVKEIIDNDSNIVILDVREKWEYDICHLDKSTHIPMGQLP' A
#
# COMPACT_ATOMS: atom_id res chain seq x y z
N MET A 1 16.91 -6.88 -5.51
CA MET A 1 16.78 -7.35 -4.11
C MET A 1 15.51 -6.71 -3.58
N LEU A 2 14.59 -7.48 -2.99
CA LEU A 2 13.41 -6.89 -2.36
C LEU A 2 13.86 -6.10 -1.13
N GLU A 3 13.32 -4.91 -0.95
CA GLU A 3 13.50 -4.11 0.25
C GLU A 3 12.22 -4.19 1.06
N GLU A 4 12.34 -4.68 2.29
CA GLU A 4 11.22 -4.80 3.22
C GLU A 4 11.29 -3.65 4.23
N LYS A 5 10.13 -3.12 4.62
CA LYS A 5 10.00 -2.07 5.62
C LYS A 5 8.91 -2.45 6.60
N ASN A 6 9.13 -2.16 7.88
CA ASN A 6 8.12 -2.34 8.90
C ASN A 6 7.07 -1.20 8.86
N PRO A 7 5.91 -1.35 9.53
CA PRO A 7 4.84 -0.35 9.48
C PRO A 7 5.26 1.06 9.94
N SER A 8 6.15 1.17 10.93
CA SER A 8 6.61 2.47 11.44
C SER A 8 7.49 3.19 10.40
N GLU A 9 8.39 2.45 9.75
CA GLU A 9 9.23 3.00 8.66
C GLU A 9 8.38 3.45 7.46
N VAL A 10 7.37 2.66 7.09
CA VAL A 10 6.43 3.04 6.03
C VAL A 10 5.65 4.29 6.41
N LYS A 11 5.21 4.41 7.67
CA LYS A 11 4.52 5.61 8.15
C LYS A 11 5.42 6.86 8.05
N GLU A 12 6.68 6.76 8.47
CA GLU A 12 7.63 7.86 8.34
C GLU A 12 7.83 8.28 6.88
N ILE A 13 7.87 7.32 5.94
CA ILE A 13 7.96 7.63 4.51
C ILE A 13 6.69 8.35 4.03
N ILE A 14 5.50 7.86 4.40
CA ILE A 14 4.22 8.50 4.03
C ILE A 14 4.12 9.93 4.57
N ASP A 15 4.59 10.16 5.80
CA ASP A 15 4.52 11.47 6.44
C ASP A 15 5.51 12.48 5.82
N ASN A 16 6.63 12.02 5.25
CA ASN A 16 7.72 12.88 4.78
C ASN A 16 7.85 12.97 3.24
N ASP A 17 7.30 12.02 2.49
CA ASP A 17 7.40 11.97 1.02
C ASP A 17 6.02 11.97 0.35
N SER A 18 5.73 13.05 -0.38
CA SER A 18 4.47 13.19 -1.12
C SER A 18 4.42 12.44 -2.44
N ASN A 19 5.52 11.85 -2.90
CA ASN A 19 5.65 11.23 -4.24
C ASN A 19 5.71 9.71 -4.20
N ILE A 20 5.14 9.09 -3.17
CA ILE A 20 5.06 7.62 -3.07
C ILE A 20 3.75 7.09 -3.66
N VAL A 21 3.81 5.86 -4.19
CA VAL A 21 2.64 5.10 -4.58
C VAL A 21 2.46 3.95 -3.61
N ILE A 22 1.30 3.91 -2.95
CA ILE A 22 0.89 2.79 -2.09
C ILE A 22 -0.03 1.90 -2.91
N LEU A 23 0.42 0.68 -3.21
CA LEU A 23 -0.37 -0.31 -3.93
C LEU A 23 -0.93 -1.34 -2.95
N ASP A 24 -2.25 -1.36 -2.80
CA ASP A 24 -2.94 -2.37 -2.01
C ASP A 24 -3.32 -3.55 -2.92
N VAL A 25 -2.66 -4.67 -2.71
CA VAL A 25 -2.80 -5.89 -3.51
C VAL A 25 -3.74 -6.92 -2.87
N ARG A 26 -4.41 -6.57 -1.78
CA ARG A 26 -5.36 -7.43 -1.07
C ARG A 26 -6.65 -7.63 -1.86
N GLU A 27 -7.48 -8.55 -1.39
CA GLU A 27 -8.80 -8.77 -1.98
C GLU A 27 -9.73 -7.57 -1.75
N LYS A 28 -10.70 -7.39 -2.66
CA LYS A 28 -11.63 -6.24 -2.59
C LYS A 28 -12.36 -6.13 -1.25
N TRP A 29 -12.77 -7.25 -0.67
CA TRP A 29 -13.49 -7.25 0.60
C TRP A 29 -12.62 -6.77 1.77
N GLU A 30 -11.30 -7.00 1.74
CA GLU A 30 -10.36 -6.49 2.76
C GLU A 30 -10.16 -4.99 2.62
N TYR A 31 -10.01 -4.52 1.38
CA TYR A 31 -9.88 -3.10 1.06
C TYR A 31 -11.12 -2.31 1.48
N ASP A 32 -12.32 -2.87 1.23
CA ASP A 32 -13.60 -2.24 1.57
C ASP A 32 -13.82 -2.15 3.11
N ILE A 33 -13.19 -3.03 3.91
CA ILE A 33 -13.19 -2.92 5.38
C ILE A 33 -12.31 -1.77 5.84
N CYS A 34 -11.06 -1.72 5.35
CA CYS A 34 -10.14 -0.63 5.60
C CYS A 34 -8.97 -0.63 4.61
N HIS A 35 -8.40 0.55 4.39
CA HIS A 35 -7.21 0.74 3.58
C HIS A 35 -6.50 2.02 4.02
N LEU A 36 -5.24 2.18 3.59
CA LEU A 36 -4.51 3.42 3.79
C LEU A 36 -5.09 4.51 2.87
N ASP A 37 -5.26 5.72 3.40
CA ASP A 37 -5.66 6.87 2.59
C ASP A 37 -4.69 7.06 1.42
N LYS A 38 -5.23 7.40 0.24
CA LYS A 38 -4.49 7.57 -1.02
C LYS A 38 -3.82 6.30 -1.57
N SER A 39 -4.11 5.12 -1.00
CA SER A 39 -3.70 3.86 -1.64
C SER A 39 -4.49 3.58 -2.92
N THR A 40 -3.82 2.99 -3.91
CA THR A 40 -4.44 2.46 -5.13
C THR A 40 -4.71 0.98 -4.94
N HIS A 41 -5.96 0.55 -5.13
CA HIS A 41 -6.33 -0.86 -5.04
C HIS A 41 -6.17 -1.56 -6.40
N ILE A 42 -5.29 -2.55 -6.46
CA ILE A 42 -5.18 -3.48 -7.60
C ILE A 42 -4.95 -4.88 -7.00
N PRO A 43 -5.98 -5.74 -6.93
CA PRO A 43 -5.83 -7.09 -6.39
C PRO A 43 -4.68 -7.84 -7.05
N MET A 44 -3.94 -8.64 -6.27
CA MET A 44 -2.78 -9.40 -6.75
C MET A 44 -3.08 -10.21 -8.02
N GLY A 45 -4.27 -10.83 -8.11
CA GLY A 45 -4.68 -11.61 -9.28
C GLY A 45 -4.93 -10.81 -10.56
N GLN A 46 -4.87 -9.48 -10.51
CA GLN A 46 -4.99 -8.58 -11.66
C GLN A 46 -3.66 -7.95 -12.08
N LEU A 47 -2.56 -8.25 -11.36
CA LEU A 47 -1.22 -7.81 -11.73
C LEU A 47 -0.63 -8.72 -12.83
N PRO A 48 0.16 -8.16 -13.77
CA PRO A 48 0.74 -8.89 -14.90
C PRO A 48 1.83 -9.89 -14.51
#